data_AF-A0AAX3NY66-F1
#
_entry.id   AF-A0AAX3NY66-F1
#
_cell.length_a   1.000
_cell.length_b   1.000
_cell.length_c   1.000
_cell.angle_alpha   90.00
_cell.angle_beta   90.00
_cell.angle_gamma   90.00
#
_symmetry.space_group_name_H-M   'P 1'
#
loop_
_entity.id
_entity.type
_entity.pdbx_description
1 polymer ?
#
loop_
_entity_poly.entity_id
_entity_poly.type
_entity_poly.pdbx_seq_one_letter_code
_entity_poly.pdbx_strand_id
1 'polypeptide(L)'
;MPSKNEIRIDKHIIGDLANEPSASMEDFLNRFPVVDDEDIDLITVYLSLQGYLDNLRKQVFADLIIRNGGEFVGLEVSNKRGNLCCLFPEPQYPGHYRLSFHDQAGPVSHLVYSTAEQALMEAISLGYREHTPGQLDRLSEDPHWQFGLARVSETYSALRR
;
A
#
# COMPACT_ATOMS: atom_id res chain seq x y z
N MET A 1 6.77 16.78 -28.04
CA MET A 1 5.76 15.76 -27.74
C MET A 1 6.47 14.44 -27.93
N PRO A 2 6.48 13.51 -26.96
CA PRO A 2 7.23 12.28 -27.11
C PRO A 2 6.47 11.24 -27.95
N SER A 3 7.21 10.47 -28.74
CA SER A 3 6.76 9.22 -29.38
C SER A 3 6.76 8.05 -28.39
N LYS A 4 6.17 6.90 -28.75
CA LYS A 4 6.25 5.68 -27.90
C LYS A 4 7.69 5.23 -27.70
N ASN A 5 8.53 5.37 -28.73
CA ASN A 5 9.95 5.03 -28.67
C ASN A 5 10.72 5.91 -27.66
N GLU A 6 10.41 7.20 -27.58
CA GLU A 6 10.99 8.09 -26.58
C GLU A 6 10.46 7.81 -25.17
N ILE A 7 9.17 7.47 -25.03
CA ILE A 7 8.57 7.07 -23.75
C ILE A 7 9.24 5.80 -23.19
N ARG A 8 9.57 4.82 -24.04
CA ARG A 8 10.22 3.56 -23.61
C ARG A 8 11.56 3.77 -22.90
N ILE A 9 12.25 4.87 -23.19
CA ILE A 9 13.57 5.20 -22.62
C ILE A 9 13.50 6.34 -21.61
N ASP A 10 12.31 6.90 -21.35
CA ASP A 10 12.12 7.97 -20.38
C ASP A 10 12.31 7.43 -18.95
N LYS A 11 13.31 7.97 -18.25
CA LYS A 11 13.69 7.51 -16.91
C LYS A 11 12.64 7.79 -15.84
N HIS A 12 11.84 8.84 -16.00
CA HIS A 12 10.79 9.16 -15.05
C HIS A 12 9.64 8.16 -15.18
N ILE A 13 9.19 7.90 -16.40
CA ILE A 13 8.13 6.92 -16.67
C ILE A 13 8.59 5.51 -16.27
N ILE A 14 9.82 5.12 -16.61
CA ILE A 14 10.39 3.84 -16.16
C ILE A 14 10.39 3.76 -14.62
N GLY A 15 10.80 4.82 -13.94
CA GLY A 15 10.83 4.86 -12.47
C GLY A 15 9.44 4.71 -11.85
N ASP A 16 8.46 5.43 -12.37
CA ASP A 16 7.07 5.37 -11.88
C ASP A 16 6.45 3.98 -12.09
N LEU A 17 6.67 3.37 -13.25
CA LEU A 17 6.22 2.00 -13.53
C LEU A 17 6.94 0.98 -12.62
N ALA A 18 8.24 1.15 -12.38
CA ALA A 18 9.00 0.22 -11.52
C ALA A 18 8.53 0.23 -10.05
N ASN A 19 7.96 1.34 -9.59
CA ASN A 19 7.38 1.46 -8.25
C ASN A 19 6.03 0.72 -8.10
N GLU A 20 5.41 0.33 -9.21
CA GLU A 20 4.11 -0.36 -9.24
C GLU A 20 4.33 -1.80 -9.73
N PRO A 21 4.34 -2.81 -8.84
CA PRO A 21 4.81 -4.17 -9.19
C PRO A 21 4.05 -4.87 -10.33
N SER A 22 2.81 -4.45 -10.60
CA SER A 22 1.96 -5.01 -11.65
C SER A 22 1.96 -4.17 -12.92
N ALA A 23 2.73 -3.07 -12.96
CA ALA A 23 2.80 -2.20 -14.12
C ALA A 23 3.75 -2.77 -15.18
N SER A 24 3.38 -2.50 -16.42
CA SER A 24 4.10 -2.88 -17.64
C SER A 24 4.19 -1.69 -18.57
N MET A 25 5.37 -1.45 -19.14
CA MET A 25 5.59 -0.41 -20.16
C MET A 25 4.72 -0.66 -21.39
N GLU A 26 4.63 -1.91 -21.85
CA GLU A 26 3.85 -2.24 -23.04
C GLU A 26 2.35 -2.05 -22.79
N ASP A 27 1.84 -2.46 -21.62
CA ASP A 27 0.43 -2.23 -21.27
C ASP A 27 0.12 -0.74 -21.13
N PHE A 28 1.07 0.06 -20.65
CA PHE A 28 0.94 1.50 -20.62
C PHE A 28 0.89 2.09 -22.03
N LEU A 29 1.82 1.72 -22.91
CA LEU A 29 1.92 2.23 -24.28
C LEU A 29 0.73 1.82 -25.16
N ASN A 30 0.15 0.63 -24.90
CA ASN A 30 -1.05 0.14 -25.59
C ASN A 30 -2.30 1.00 -25.32
N ARG A 31 -2.24 1.92 -24.34
CA ARG A 31 -3.32 2.89 -24.08
C ARG A 31 -3.37 4.02 -25.10
N PHE A 32 -2.31 4.21 -25.89
CA PHE A 32 -2.27 5.24 -26.93
C PHE A 32 -2.52 4.61 -28.30
N PRO A 33 -3.61 4.99 -29.01
CA PRO A 33 -3.99 4.42 -30.30
C PRO A 33 -3.20 5.01 -31.47
N VAL A 34 -1.89 5.17 -31.29
CA VAL A 34 -0.96 5.74 -32.29
C VAL A 34 0.15 4.74 -32.59
N VAL A 35 0.80 4.90 -33.75
CA VAL A 35 2.00 4.12 -34.09
C VAL A 35 3.22 4.60 -33.30
N ASP A 36 4.31 3.83 -33.33
CA ASP A 36 5.43 4.03 -32.39
C ASP A 36 6.19 5.35 -32.56
N ASP A 37 6.26 5.88 -33.78
CA ASP A 37 6.97 7.12 -34.12
C ASP A 37 6.07 8.36 -34.14
N GLU A 38 4.78 8.21 -33.82
CA GLU A 38 3.84 9.33 -33.80
C GLU A 38 3.89 10.07 -32.45
N ASP A 39 3.93 11.41 -32.51
CA ASP A 39 3.98 12.28 -31.36
C ASP A 39 2.71 12.16 -30.50
N ILE A 40 2.90 11.99 -29.19
CA ILE A 40 1.83 11.99 -28.20
C ILE A 40 1.93 13.28 -27.38
N ASP A 41 0.79 13.92 -27.15
CA ASP A 41 0.73 15.07 -26.25
C ASP A 41 1.24 14.71 -24.85
N LEU A 42 2.17 15.52 -24.33
CA LEU A 42 2.86 15.23 -23.08
C LEU A 42 1.91 15.20 -21.88
N ILE A 43 0.91 16.09 -21.86
CA ILE A 43 -0.11 16.11 -20.79
C ILE A 43 -0.92 14.80 -20.83
N THR A 44 -1.27 14.35 -22.03
CA THR A 44 -1.96 13.09 -22.26
C THR A 44 -1.15 11.89 -21.77
N VAL A 45 0.18 11.89 -21.97
CA VAL A 45 1.08 10.84 -21.45
C VAL A 45 1.00 10.78 -19.92
N TYR A 46 1.20 11.90 -19.23
CA TYR A 46 1.21 11.92 -17.76
C TYR A 46 -0.15 11.58 -17.14
N LEU A 47 -1.26 12.10 -17.70
CA LEU A 47 -2.60 11.75 -17.23
C LEU A 47 -2.92 10.27 -17.46
N SER A 48 -2.49 9.71 -18.60
CA SER A 48 -2.67 8.28 -18.87
C SER A 48 -1.84 7.44 -17.91
N LEU A 49 -0.62 7.87 -17.56
CA LEU A 49 0.26 7.16 -16.62
C LEU A 49 -0.36 7.14 -15.22
N GLN A 50 -0.78 8.30 -14.70
CA GLN A 50 -1.45 8.40 -13.41
C GLN A 50 -2.70 7.51 -13.36
N GLY A 51 -3.57 7.62 -14.37
CA GLY A 51 -4.78 6.80 -14.45
C GLY A 51 -4.49 5.30 -14.58
N TYR A 52 -3.40 4.92 -15.24
CA TYR A 52 -2.98 3.52 -15.34
C TYR A 52 -2.55 2.97 -13.98
N LEU A 53 -1.64 3.66 -13.28
CA LEU A 53 -1.15 3.25 -11.96
C LEU A 53 -2.29 3.19 -10.93
N ASP A 54 -3.19 4.17 -10.94
CA ASP A 54 -4.36 4.19 -10.05
C ASP A 54 -5.30 3.02 -10.31
N ASN A 55 -5.49 2.62 -11.56
CA ASN A 55 -6.31 1.47 -11.89
C ASN A 55 -5.70 0.16 -11.41
N LEU A 56 -4.38 -0.02 -11.51
CA LEU A 56 -3.69 -1.19 -10.95
C LEU A 56 -3.89 -1.28 -9.44
N ARG A 57 -3.75 -0.15 -8.73
CA ARG A 57 -3.98 -0.09 -7.28
C ARG A 57 -5.43 -0.40 -6.91
N LYS A 58 -6.39 0.09 -7.68
CA LYS A 58 -7.83 -0.24 -7.49
C LYS A 58 -8.12 -1.73 -7.69
N GLN A 59 -7.41 -2.41 -8.59
CA GLN A 59 -7.54 -3.87 -8.75
C GLN A 59 -7.04 -4.60 -7.51
N VAL A 60 -5.88 -4.20 -6.97
CA VAL A 60 -5.35 -4.76 -5.71
C VAL A 60 -6.30 -4.49 -4.56
N PHE A 61 -6.82 -3.27 -4.46
CA PHE A 61 -7.83 -2.89 -3.47
C PHE A 61 -9.03 -3.83 -3.50
N ALA A 62 -9.61 -4.06 -4.68
CA ALA A 62 -10.78 -4.92 -4.83
C ALA A 62 -10.47 -6.38 -4.44
N ASP A 63 -9.31 -6.91 -4.86
CA ASP A 63 -8.88 -8.27 -4.52
C ASP A 63 -8.70 -8.44 -3.01
N LEU A 64 -8.05 -7.49 -2.32
CA LEU A 64 -7.85 -7.54 -0.87
C LEU A 64 -9.17 -7.57 -0.11
N ILE A 65 -10.13 -6.70 -0.47
CA ILE A 65 -11.44 -6.66 0.16
C ILE A 65 -12.22 -7.95 -0.07
N ILE A 66 -12.20 -8.48 -1.30
CA ILE A 66 -12.86 -9.77 -1.61
C ILE A 66 -12.26 -10.90 -0.76
N ARG A 67 -10.92 -10.96 -0.65
CA ARG A 67 -10.24 -11.98 0.14
C ARG A 67 -10.48 -11.87 1.64
N ASN A 68 -10.79 -10.66 2.13
CA ASN A 68 -11.19 -10.41 3.51
C ASN A 68 -12.71 -10.51 3.74
N GLY A 69 -13.45 -11.16 2.82
CA GLY A 69 -14.88 -11.40 2.98
C GLY A 69 -15.77 -10.16 2.76
N GLY A 70 -15.25 -9.11 2.11
CA GLY A 70 -15.97 -7.87 1.83
C GLY A 70 -15.83 -6.80 2.92
N GLU A 71 -15.09 -7.09 4.00
CA GLU A 71 -14.92 -6.19 5.13
C GLU A 71 -13.57 -5.47 5.09
N PHE A 72 -13.53 -4.24 5.61
CA PHE A 72 -12.29 -3.49 5.79
C PHE A 72 -11.62 -3.79 7.12
N VAL A 73 -12.43 -3.87 8.17
CA VAL A 73 -11.93 -4.01 9.54
C VAL A 73 -11.37 -5.41 9.75
N GLY A 74 -10.21 -5.49 10.39
CA GLY A 74 -9.49 -6.74 10.59
C GLY A 74 -8.69 -7.19 9.37
N LEU A 75 -8.66 -6.39 8.30
CA LEU A 75 -7.81 -6.66 7.14
C LEU A 75 -6.34 -6.65 7.57
N GLU A 76 -5.64 -7.75 7.28
CA GLU A 76 -4.21 -7.94 7.50
C GLU A 76 -3.50 -8.05 6.14
N VAL A 77 -2.53 -7.17 5.91
CA VAL A 77 -1.79 -7.09 4.64
C VAL A 77 -0.30 -6.97 4.89
N SER A 78 0.51 -7.78 4.21
CA SER A 78 1.96 -7.67 4.24
C SER A 78 2.54 -6.97 3.01
N ASN A 79 3.75 -6.42 3.20
CA ASN A 79 4.60 -6.01 2.08
C ASN A 79 5.68 -7.06 1.80
N LYS A 80 6.45 -6.87 0.72
CA LYS A 80 7.53 -7.80 0.30
C LYS A 80 8.65 -7.98 1.33
N ARG A 81 8.76 -7.10 2.34
CA ARG A 81 9.73 -7.25 3.44
C ARG A 81 9.20 -8.13 4.57
N GLY A 82 7.95 -8.57 4.49
CA GLY A 82 7.27 -9.34 5.53
C GLY A 82 6.70 -8.47 6.66
N ASN A 83 6.80 -7.14 6.56
CA ASN A 83 6.16 -6.25 7.52
C ASN A 83 4.65 -6.31 7.33
N LEU A 84 3.92 -6.20 8.43
CA LEU A 84 2.47 -6.33 8.51
C LEU A 84 1.82 -4.96 8.68
N CYS A 85 0.67 -4.80 8.06
CA CYS A 85 -0.21 -3.67 8.22
C CYS A 85 -1.64 -4.16 8.48
N CYS A 86 -2.29 -3.61 9.51
CA CYS A 86 -3.64 -3.99 9.92
C CYS A 86 -4.57 -2.78 9.91
N LEU A 87 -5.82 -2.98 9.47
CA LEU A 87 -6.83 -1.92 9.45
C LEU A 87 -7.85 -2.12 10.58
N PHE A 88 -7.96 -1.13 11.46
CA PHE A 88 -8.83 -1.16 12.64
C PHE A 88 -9.71 0.10 12.74
N PRO A 89 -10.81 0.07 13.50
CA PRO A 89 -11.49 1.28 13.95
C PRO A 89 -10.55 2.13 14.82
N GLU A 90 -10.59 3.45 14.65
CA GLU A 90 -9.81 4.37 15.47
C GLU A 90 -10.52 4.67 16.81
N PRO A 91 -9.92 4.32 17.96
CA PRO A 91 -10.56 4.53 19.27
C PRO A 91 -10.71 6.01 19.66
N GLN A 92 -9.79 6.89 19.25
CA GLN A 92 -9.81 8.29 19.65
C GLN A 92 -10.82 9.12 18.85
N TYR A 93 -11.08 8.74 17.60
CA TYR A 93 -11.92 9.48 16.67
C TYR A 93 -13.00 8.55 16.09
N PRO A 94 -14.20 8.50 16.69
CA PRO A 94 -15.28 7.65 16.22
C PRO A 94 -15.56 7.86 14.72
N GLY A 95 -15.73 6.75 13.99
CA GLY A 95 -15.94 6.73 12.54
C GLY A 95 -14.66 6.86 11.71
N HIS A 96 -13.50 7.08 12.32
CA HIS A 96 -12.20 7.04 11.64
C HIS A 96 -11.59 5.64 11.70
N TYR A 97 -10.57 5.44 10.87
CA TYR A 97 -9.86 4.19 10.72
C TYR A 97 -8.38 4.38 11.00
N ARG A 98 -7.80 3.39 11.64
CA ARG A 98 -6.38 3.32 11.97
C ARG A 98 -5.71 2.25 11.12
N LEU A 99 -4.65 2.65 10.45
CA LEU A 99 -3.73 1.76 9.76
C LEU A 99 -2.52 1.53 10.69
N SER A 100 -2.44 0.33 11.28
CA SER A 100 -1.41 -0.04 12.26
C SER A 100 -0.29 -0.82 11.58
N PHE A 101 0.97 -0.42 11.80
CA PHE A 101 2.13 -1.03 11.18
C PHE A 101 2.95 -1.84 12.19
N HIS A 102 3.39 -3.01 11.76
CA HIS A 102 4.09 -3.99 12.58
C HIS A 102 5.25 -4.59 11.80
N ASP A 103 6.34 -4.89 12.49
CA ASP A 103 7.44 -5.69 11.99
C ASP A 103 7.83 -6.77 13.01
N GLN A 104 8.95 -7.44 12.76
CA GLN A 104 9.46 -8.50 13.64
C GLN A 104 9.84 -8.00 15.04
N ALA A 105 10.12 -6.70 15.20
CA ALA A 105 10.53 -6.11 16.48
C ALA A 105 9.35 -5.60 17.30
N GLY A 106 8.19 -5.36 16.70
CA GLY A 106 7.05 -4.81 17.43
C GLY A 106 6.02 -4.10 16.55
N PRO A 107 5.01 -3.48 17.18
CA PRO A 107 4.31 -2.34 16.60
C PRO A 107 5.30 -1.20 16.35
N VAL A 108 5.23 -0.60 15.16
CA VAL A 108 6.17 0.44 14.70
C VAL A 108 5.51 1.81 14.78
N SER A 109 4.34 1.95 14.17
CA SER A 109 3.61 3.21 14.05
C SER A 109 2.16 2.95 13.68
N HIS A 110 1.38 4.02 13.58
CA HIS A 110 0.08 3.98 12.96
C HIS A 110 -0.22 5.31 12.26
N LEU A 111 -1.17 5.28 11.32
CA LEU A 111 -1.74 6.45 10.66
C LEU A 111 -3.27 6.41 10.80
N VAL A 112 -3.91 7.57 10.82
CA VAL A 112 -5.36 7.72 11.00
C VAL A 112 -5.97 8.38 9.77
N TYR A 113 -7.09 7.81 9.31
CA TYR A 113 -7.82 8.26 8.12
C TYR A 113 -9.31 8.40 8.42
N SER A 114 -9.97 9.28 7.68
CA SER A 114 -11.40 9.52 7.82
C SER A 114 -12.26 8.43 7.18
N THR A 115 -11.71 7.63 6.25
CA THR A 115 -12.41 6.48 5.66
C THR A 115 -11.51 5.25 5.54
N ALA A 116 -12.11 4.07 5.49
CA ALA A 116 -11.38 2.82 5.36
C ALA A 116 -10.71 2.69 3.98
N GLU A 117 -11.36 3.23 2.95
CA GLU A 117 -10.85 3.24 1.59
C GLU A 117 -9.58 4.04 1.47
N GLN A 118 -9.51 5.21 2.14
CA GLN A 118 -8.30 6.02 2.20
C GLN A 118 -7.16 5.27 2.89
N ALA A 119 -7.45 4.63 4.03
CA ALA A 119 -6.46 3.84 4.75
C ALA A 119 -5.92 2.68 3.91
N LEU A 120 -6.79 1.93 3.23
CA LEU A 120 -6.37 0.81 2.38
C LEU A 120 -5.60 1.27 1.14
N MET A 121 -6.02 2.35 0.48
CA MET A 121 -5.29 2.90 -0.65
C MET A 121 -3.88 3.37 -0.25
N GLU A 122 -3.73 3.92 0.95
CA GLU A 122 -2.39 4.23 1.48
C GLU A 122 -1.58 2.97 1.74
N ALA A 123 -2.16 1.93 2.35
CA ALA A 123 -1.44 0.68 2.58
C ALA A 123 -0.85 0.11 1.26
N ILE A 124 -1.66 0.14 0.19
CA ILE A 124 -1.26 -0.30 -1.15
C ILE A 124 -0.15 0.60 -1.73
N SER A 125 -0.24 1.92 -1.53
CA SER A 125 0.78 2.89 -1.99
C SER A 125 2.13 2.65 -1.29
N LEU A 126 2.09 2.26 -0.01
CA LEU A 126 3.26 1.89 0.81
C LEU A 126 3.77 0.48 0.54
N GLY A 127 3.13 -0.27 -0.37
CA GLY A 127 3.55 -1.60 -0.82
C GLY A 127 2.99 -2.77 -0.01
N TYR A 128 2.03 -2.54 0.89
CA TYR A 128 1.29 -3.59 1.60
C TYR A 128 0.16 -4.11 0.72
N ARG A 129 0.37 -5.28 0.10
CA ARG A 129 -0.44 -5.77 -1.04
C ARG A 129 -0.78 -7.25 -0.97
N GLU A 130 -0.21 -7.97 -0.01
CA GLU A 130 -0.42 -9.40 0.15
C GLU A 130 -1.37 -9.65 1.31
N HIS A 131 -2.55 -10.23 1.05
CA HIS A 131 -3.50 -10.59 2.11
C HIS A 131 -2.90 -11.70 3.01
N THR A 132 -2.73 -11.41 4.30
CA THR A 132 -2.03 -12.30 5.25
C THR A 132 -2.80 -12.46 6.57
N PRO A 133 -4.00 -13.05 6.56
CA PRO A 133 -4.82 -13.18 7.76
C PRO A 133 -4.12 -14.01 8.86
N GLY A 134 -4.29 -13.59 10.12
CA GLY A 134 -3.70 -14.25 11.29
C GLY A 134 -2.18 -14.08 11.38
N GLN A 135 -1.58 -13.15 10.64
CA GLN A 135 -0.17 -12.82 10.80
C GLN A 135 0.05 -12.02 12.09
N LEU A 136 -0.88 -11.16 12.48
CA LEU A 136 -0.80 -10.43 13.74
C LEU A 136 -0.78 -11.38 14.94
N ASP A 137 -1.66 -12.39 14.93
CA ASP A 137 -1.70 -13.42 15.98
C ASP A 137 -0.34 -14.15 16.09
N ARG A 138 0.21 -14.57 14.95
CA ARG A 138 1.53 -15.22 14.89
C ARG A 138 2.66 -14.32 15.39
N LEU A 139 2.64 -13.02 15.07
CA LEU A 139 3.61 -12.07 15.60
C LEU A 139 3.46 -11.88 17.11
N SER A 140 2.23 -11.89 17.62
CA SER A 140 1.95 -11.72 19.04
C SER A 140 2.41 -12.89 19.92
N GLU A 141 2.58 -14.06 19.32
CA GLU A 141 3.11 -15.26 19.95
C GLU A 141 4.65 -15.32 19.92
N ASP A 142 5.32 -14.44 19.16
CA ASP A 142 6.78 -14.42 19.08
C ASP A 142 7.39 -13.91 20.41
N PRO A 143 8.32 -14.68 21.04
CA PRO A 143 8.91 -14.31 22.32
C PRO A 143 9.66 -12.98 22.30
N HIS A 144 10.32 -12.61 21.19
CA HIS A 144 11.00 -11.33 21.07
C HIS A 144 10.00 -10.18 21.02
N TRP A 145 8.88 -10.38 20.33
CA TRP A 145 7.81 -9.40 20.22
C TRP A 145 7.14 -9.15 21.57
N GLN A 146 6.86 -10.23 22.31
CA GLN A 146 6.34 -10.15 23.69
C GLN A 146 7.31 -9.42 24.63
N PHE A 147 8.61 -9.72 24.53
CA PHE A 147 9.64 -9.05 25.30
C PHE A 147 9.72 -7.54 25.00
N GLY A 148 9.67 -7.17 23.72
CA GLY A 148 9.67 -5.76 23.29
C GLY A 148 8.49 -4.99 23.87
N LEU A 149 7.28 -5.54 23.77
CA LEU A 149 6.07 -4.94 24.33
C LEU A 149 6.12 -4.76 25.86
N ALA A 150 6.62 -5.76 26.58
CA ALA A 150 6.75 -5.69 28.03
C ALA A 150 7.61 -4.49 28.46
N ARG A 151 8.74 -4.24 27.78
CA ARG A 151 9.63 -3.10 28.09
C ARG A 151 8.99 -1.74 27.85
N VAL A 152 8.17 -1.61 26.80
CA VAL A 152 7.40 -0.38 26.55
C VAL A 152 6.40 -0.14 27.67
N SER A 153 5.66 -1.18 28.08
CA SER A 153 4.69 -1.10 29.18
C SER A 153 5.33 -0.70 30.51
N GLU A 154 6.49 -1.26 30.85
CA GLU A 154 7.26 -0.90 32.05
C GLU A 154 7.70 0.57 32.03
N THR A 155 8.18 1.05 30.88
CA THR A 155 8.62 2.44 30.72
C THR A 155 7.45 3.43 30.90
N TYR A 156 6.29 3.13 30.31
CA TYR A 156 5.09 3.96 30.48
C TYR A 156 4.55 3.93 31.92
N SER A 157 4.66 2.80 32.60
CA SER A 157 4.25 2.66 34.00
C SER A 157 5.17 3.45 34.95
N ALA A 158 6.47 3.53 34.63
CA ALA A 158 7.43 4.34 35.39
C ALA A 158 7.22 5.85 35.20
N LEU A 159 6.77 6.30 34.02
CA LEU A 159 6.50 7.72 33.72
C LEU A 159 5.17 8.25 34.30
N ARG A 160 4.29 7.36 34.79
CA ARG A 160 3.01 7.73 35.43
C ARG A 160 3.06 7.70 36.96
N ARG A 161 4.23 7.45 37.56
CA ARG A 161 4.48 7.57 39.01
C ARG A 161 5.16 8.89 39.32
#